data_AF-A0A4Q6ABF3-F1
#
_entry.id   AF-A0A4Q6ABF3-F1
#
_cell.length_a   1.000
_cell.length_b   1.000
_cell.length_c   1.000
_cell.angle_alpha   90.00
_cell.angle_beta   90.00
_cell.angle_gamma   90.00
#
_symmetry.space_group_name_H-M   'P 1'
#
loop_
_entity.id
_entity.type
_entity.pdbx_description
1 polymer ?
#
loop_
_entity_poly.entity_id
_entity_poly.type
_entity_poly.pdbx_seq_one_letter_code
_entity_poly.pdbx_strand_id
1 'polypeptide(L)'
;SKELIDQKATYNLDLLPYFGEVFKEGNEYGREVLMVIDHTKDLKFGQNSAIGAGAANGSENKSNFFWRPNYPVINANYPASGGSNVTVRDINNGRPFQRIRPNTRYVMDVAFANRATDSRYEGTFQTVWLSNNTAMSARGTTGATTPRGTLINGVDTSIWMADARVPAARRLAFKGIIFEPEHLTGAVNPFTASYFPSVRKFDDSTRGEQNDYSDRPYILFRFSEVYLIAAEAAFRGGATMQDAANMINVLRTRAALKANQSPGQYAAAVTAQQVTAGDITLDFLLDERSRELYAEDTRWWDLSRTKKLVERVKLHNPEAAAGVQPFNMLRPIPQSQIDLVTEGPKYPQNDGYN
;
A
#
# COMPACT_ATOMS: atom_id res chain seq x y z
N SER A 1 -18.36 7.47 -16.27
CA SER A 1 -16.89 7.66 -16.17
C SER A 1 -16.34 8.64 -17.19
N LYS A 2 -16.52 8.44 -18.51
CA LYS A 2 -16.00 9.37 -19.52
C LYS A 2 -16.52 10.81 -19.36
N GLU A 3 -17.81 10.97 -19.13
CA GLU A 3 -18.40 12.30 -18.86
C GLU A 3 -17.72 13.01 -17.67
N LEU A 4 -17.49 12.30 -16.56
CA LEU A 4 -16.82 12.85 -15.38
C LEU A 4 -15.37 13.27 -15.69
N ILE A 5 -14.66 12.53 -16.54
CA ILE A 5 -13.31 12.87 -17.00
C ILE A 5 -13.33 14.12 -17.87
N ASP A 6 -14.24 14.18 -18.85
CA ASP A 6 -14.35 15.29 -19.80
C ASP A 6 -14.82 16.58 -19.11
N GLN A 7 -15.66 16.46 -18.07
CA GLN A 7 -16.21 17.56 -17.30
C GLN A 7 -15.48 17.78 -15.95
N LYS A 8 -14.28 17.21 -15.76
CA LYS A 8 -13.59 17.26 -14.46
C LYS A 8 -13.46 18.67 -13.86
N ALA A 9 -13.27 19.68 -14.72
CA ALA A 9 -13.20 21.08 -14.31
C ALA A 9 -14.50 21.60 -13.66
N THR A 10 -15.66 21.18 -14.16
CA THR A 10 -16.98 21.52 -13.59
C THR A 10 -17.11 21.02 -12.15
N TYR A 11 -16.53 19.86 -11.85
CA TYR A 11 -16.59 19.24 -10.53
C TYR A 11 -15.35 19.55 -9.66
N ASN A 12 -14.44 20.41 -10.12
CA ASN A 12 -13.17 20.71 -9.47
C ASN A 12 -12.32 19.43 -9.19
N LEU A 13 -12.37 18.46 -10.12
CA LEU A 13 -11.64 17.21 -10.05
C LEU A 13 -10.38 17.26 -10.92
N ASP A 14 -9.27 16.76 -10.40
CA ASP A 14 -8.07 16.50 -11.19
C ASP A 14 -7.15 15.48 -10.50
N LEU A 15 -6.19 14.95 -11.24
CA LEU A 15 -5.09 14.19 -10.65
C LEU A 15 -4.10 15.15 -9.98
N LEU A 16 -3.62 14.79 -8.79
CA LEU A 16 -2.48 15.49 -8.20
C LEU A 16 -1.21 15.20 -9.01
N PRO A 17 -0.29 16.18 -9.14
CA PRO A 17 0.91 16.03 -9.96
C PRO A 17 1.76 14.83 -9.54
N TYR A 18 1.98 14.65 -8.24
CA TYR A 18 2.74 13.51 -7.71
C TYR A 18 1.80 12.49 -7.07
N PHE A 19 1.91 11.22 -7.49
CA PHE A 19 1.06 10.14 -6.98
C PHE A 19 1.11 10.02 -5.45
N GLY A 20 2.28 10.19 -4.85
CA GLY A 20 2.44 10.08 -3.40
C GLY A 20 1.76 11.19 -2.60
N GLU A 21 1.25 12.24 -3.23
CA GLU A 21 0.54 13.32 -2.53
C GLU A 21 -0.92 12.99 -2.21
N VAL A 22 -1.55 12.04 -2.91
CA VAL A 22 -2.99 11.76 -2.74
C VAL A 22 -3.33 11.38 -1.30
N PHE A 23 -2.48 10.59 -0.67
CA PHE A 23 -2.65 10.12 0.71
C PHE A 23 -1.82 10.92 1.73
N LYS A 24 -1.22 12.04 1.31
CA LYS A 24 -0.55 12.94 2.24
C LYS A 24 -1.59 13.61 3.14
N GLU A 25 -1.25 13.78 4.40
CA GLU A 25 -2.09 14.46 5.39
C GLU A 25 -2.55 15.83 4.89
N GLY A 26 -3.85 16.10 4.99
CA GLY A 26 -4.49 17.33 4.53
C GLY A 26 -5.04 17.27 3.10
N ASN A 27 -4.73 16.21 2.33
CA ASN A 27 -5.21 16.04 0.95
C ASN A 27 -6.46 15.14 0.84
N GLU A 28 -7.05 14.70 1.96
CA GLU A 28 -8.21 13.79 1.98
C GLU A 28 -9.45 14.37 1.32
N TYR A 29 -9.57 15.71 1.26
CA TYR A 29 -10.62 16.42 0.53
C TYR A 29 -10.09 17.14 -0.72
N GLY A 30 -8.93 16.71 -1.20
CA GLY A 30 -8.29 17.26 -2.39
C GLY A 30 -9.04 16.89 -3.67
N ARG A 31 -8.64 17.55 -4.76
CA ARG A 31 -9.25 17.39 -6.10
C ARG A 31 -9.19 15.97 -6.71
N GLU A 32 -8.34 15.09 -6.17
CA GLU A 32 -8.28 13.69 -6.61
C GLU A 32 -9.22 12.80 -5.78
N VAL A 33 -9.85 13.28 -4.71
CA VAL A 33 -10.72 12.46 -3.85
C VAL A 33 -12.20 12.69 -4.17
N LEU A 34 -12.95 11.61 -4.29
CA LEU A 34 -14.39 11.63 -4.60
C LEU A 34 -15.25 11.32 -3.38
N MET A 35 -14.77 10.46 -2.49
CA MET A 35 -15.50 10.05 -1.30
C MET A 35 -14.54 9.64 -0.19
N VAL A 36 -14.85 10.08 1.02
CA VAL A 36 -14.16 9.68 2.26
C VAL A 36 -15.17 9.12 3.26
N ILE A 37 -14.67 8.32 4.20
CA ILE A 37 -15.37 8.01 5.46
C ILE A 37 -14.78 8.94 6.51
N ASP A 38 -15.61 9.82 7.06
CA ASP A 38 -15.16 10.81 8.03
C ASP A 38 -14.97 10.22 9.42
N HIS A 39 -13.94 10.71 10.08
CA HIS A 39 -13.64 10.45 11.47
C HIS A 39 -13.54 11.77 12.24
N THR A 40 -13.97 11.78 13.49
CA THR A 40 -13.95 12.96 14.36
C THR A 40 -13.27 12.65 15.69
N LYS A 41 -12.49 13.59 16.21
CA LYS A 41 -11.90 13.51 17.55
C LYS A 41 -12.91 13.79 18.68
N ASP A 42 -14.11 14.27 18.34
CA ASP A 42 -15.16 14.49 19.34
C ASP A 42 -15.69 13.16 19.86
N LEU A 43 -15.36 12.83 21.12
CA LEU A 43 -15.76 11.58 21.78
C LEU A 43 -17.28 11.42 21.93
N LYS A 44 -18.06 12.50 21.77
CA LYS A 44 -19.52 12.43 21.78
C LYS A 44 -20.09 11.84 20.49
N PHE A 45 -19.43 12.10 19.36
CA PHE A 45 -19.93 11.75 18.03
C PHE A 45 -19.09 10.68 17.33
N GLY A 46 -17.78 10.71 17.52
CA GLY A 46 -16.85 9.67 17.12
C GLY A 46 -16.83 8.61 18.19
N GLN A 47 -17.24 7.39 17.86
CA GLN A 47 -17.18 6.22 18.73
C GLN A 47 -15.71 5.78 18.95
N ASN A 48 -14.92 6.68 19.54
CA ASN A 48 -13.48 6.63 19.60
C ASN A 48 -13.01 6.62 21.06
N SER A 49 -11.83 6.05 21.29
CA SER A 49 -11.18 6.08 22.60
C SER A 49 -10.65 7.48 22.92
N ALA A 50 -10.52 7.81 24.20
CA ALA A 50 -9.85 9.05 24.60
C ALA A 50 -8.37 9.05 24.16
N ILE A 51 -7.82 10.24 23.88
CA ILE A 51 -6.40 10.40 23.55
C ILE A 51 -5.53 9.77 24.65
N GLY A 52 -4.53 8.99 24.25
CA GLY A 52 -3.62 8.27 25.14
C GLY A 52 -4.15 6.93 25.67
N ALA A 53 -5.45 6.61 25.47
CA ALA A 53 -6.00 5.30 25.83
C ALA A 53 -5.62 4.20 24.81
N GLY A 54 -5.06 4.58 23.66
CA GLY A 54 -4.80 3.69 22.55
C GLY A 54 -6.08 3.26 21.83
N ALA A 55 -5.91 2.69 20.63
CA ALA A 55 -7.02 2.28 19.78
C ALA A 55 -7.73 1.00 20.27
N ALA A 56 -8.73 1.14 21.16
CA ALA A 56 -9.46 0.02 21.76
C ALA A 56 -10.85 -0.24 21.16
N ASN A 57 -11.50 0.75 20.53
CA ASN A 57 -12.88 0.63 20.05
C ASN A 57 -12.96 0.00 18.64
N GLY A 58 -14.03 -0.75 18.34
CA GLY A 58 -14.25 -1.38 17.03
C GLY A 58 -14.55 -0.39 15.89
N SER A 59 -15.05 0.81 16.20
CA SER A 59 -15.45 1.82 15.20
C SER A 59 -14.34 2.79 14.79
N GLU A 60 -13.14 2.67 15.38
CA GLU A 60 -12.00 3.54 15.11
C GLU A 60 -11.32 3.24 13.77
N ASN A 61 -10.76 4.28 13.13
CA ASN A 61 -9.85 4.08 12.00
C ASN A 61 -8.48 3.57 12.50
N LYS A 62 -8.23 2.28 12.27
CA LYS A 62 -6.98 1.57 12.64
C LYS A 62 -6.11 1.21 11.44
N SER A 63 -6.42 1.77 10.27
CA SER A 63 -5.73 1.45 9.01
C SER A 63 -4.23 1.72 9.08
N ASN A 64 -3.83 2.75 9.84
CA ASN A 64 -2.44 3.14 10.13
C ASN A 64 -1.60 2.05 10.84
N PHE A 65 -2.23 1.01 11.40
CA PHE A 65 -1.55 -0.06 12.12
C PHE A 65 -1.44 -1.38 11.36
N PHE A 66 -2.38 -1.65 10.45
CA PHE A 66 -2.53 -2.98 9.84
C PHE A 66 -1.34 -3.37 8.96
N TRP A 67 -0.74 -2.40 8.29
CA TRP A 67 0.34 -2.58 7.33
C TRP A 67 1.75 -2.42 7.92
N ARG A 68 1.85 -2.19 9.24
CA ARG A 68 3.12 -1.89 9.89
C ARG A 68 3.90 -3.17 10.24
N PRO A 69 5.15 -3.34 9.75
CA PRO A 69 6.02 -4.46 10.12
C PRO A 69 6.49 -4.30 11.57
N ASN A 70 7.02 -5.36 12.19
CA ASN A 70 7.57 -5.32 13.55
C ASN A 70 8.93 -4.60 13.63
N TYR A 71 9.05 -3.43 13.02
CA TYR A 71 10.28 -2.64 13.00
C TYR A 71 10.86 -2.31 14.41
N PRO A 72 10.07 -2.14 15.51
CA PRO A 72 10.63 -1.70 16.80
C PRO A 72 11.49 -2.73 17.51
N VAL A 73 11.48 -4.00 17.08
CA VAL A 73 12.25 -5.08 17.72
C VAL A 73 13.52 -5.45 16.95
N ILE A 74 13.80 -4.74 15.86
CA ILE A 74 15.02 -4.95 15.08
C ILE A 74 16.19 -4.37 15.88
N ASN A 75 17.07 -5.24 16.34
CA ASN A 75 18.24 -4.89 17.14
C ASN A 75 19.49 -4.64 16.27
N ALA A 76 20.49 -4.01 16.87
CA ALA A 76 21.73 -3.60 16.22
C ALA A 76 22.57 -4.75 15.64
N ASN A 77 22.39 -5.97 16.13
CA ASN A 77 23.13 -7.16 15.71
C ASN A 77 22.32 -8.10 14.81
N TYR A 78 21.09 -7.72 14.43
CA TYR A 78 20.22 -8.56 13.59
C TYR A 78 20.97 -9.08 12.34
N PRO A 79 20.87 -10.38 12.01
CA PRO A 79 19.94 -11.39 12.56
C PRO A 79 20.40 -12.07 13.86
N ALA A 80 21.60 -11.75 14.36
CA ALA A 80 22.02 -12.24 15.67
C ALA A 80 21.22 -11.56 16.81
N SER A 81 21.19 -12.20 17.97
CA SER A 81 20.55 -11.66 19.16
C SER A 81 21.42 -10.61 19.87
N GLY A 82 20.78 -9.63 20.51
CA GLY A 82 21.41 -8.69 21.43
C GLY A 82 21.72 -7.32 20.82
N GLY A 83 22.05 -6.35 21.68
CA GLY A 83 22.21 -4.95 21.31
C GLY A 83 20.90 -4.16 21.36
N SER A 84 21.00 -2.83 21.34
CA SER A 84 19.85 -1.94 21.38
C SER A 84 19.02 -2.02 20.10
N ASN A 85 17.73 -1.70 20.20
CA ASN A 85 16.88 -1.52 19.03
C ASN A 85 17.38 -0.35 18.18
N VAL A 86 17.45 -0.54 16.86
CA VAL A 86 17.93 0.50 15.94
C VAL A 86 16.87 1.58 15.70
N THR A 87 15.61 1.23 15.93
CA THR A 87 14.44 2.10 15.83
C THR A 87 13.42 1.61 16.86
N VAL A 88 12.70 2.52 17.51
CA VAL A 88 11.56 2.19 18.39
C VAL A 88 10.28 2.86 17.90
N ARG A 89 9.15 2.53 18.53
CA ARG A 89 7.86 3.13 18.17
C ARG A 89 7.89 4.64 18.36
N ASP A 90 7.33 5.33 17.39
CA ASP A 90 7.00 6.74 17.46
C ASP A 90 5.71 7.02 16.67
N ILE A 91 5.26 8.28 16.72
CA ILE A 91 4.07 8.72 16.02
C ILE A 91 4.22 8.55 14.49
N ASN A 92 5.39 8.85 13.94
CA ASN A 92 5.62 8.85 12.49
C ASN A 92 5.63 7.43 11.88
N ASN A 93 6.23 6.47 12.57
CA ASN A 93 6.39 5.10 12.09
C ASN A 93 5.25 4.17 12.54
N GLY A 94 4.39 4.62 13.46
CA GLY A 94 3.15 3.94 13.84
C GLY A 94 3.33 2.67 14.66
N ARG A 95 2.22 2.09 15.12
CA ARG A 95 2.22 0.86 15.93
C ARG A 95 2.10 -0.39 15.05
N PRO A 96 2.95 -1.42 15.23
CA PRO A 96 2.92 -2.62 14.41
C PRO A 96 1.90 -3.65 14.86
N PHE A 97 0.70 -3.68 14.24
CA PHE A 97 -0.23 -4.79 14.44
C PHE A 97 0.12 -6.02 13.58
N GLN A 98 0.89 -5.84 12.50
CA GLN A 98 1.33 -6.93 11.61
C GLN A 98 0.15 -7.78 11.10
N ARG A 99 -0.91 -7.14 10.57
CA ARG A 99 -2.11 -7.85 10.08
C ARG A 99 -2.08 -8.11 8.60
N ILE A 100 -1.51 -7.19 7.83
CA ILE A 100 -1.50 -7.26 6.38
C ILE A 100 -0.08 -6.98 5.90
N ARG A 101 0.47 -7.90 5.11
CA ARG A 101 1.77 -7.75 4.46
C ARG A 101 1.59 -7.74 2.94
N PRO A 102 2.47 -7.07 2.18
CA PRO A 102 2.49 -7.20 0.74
C PRO A 102 2.79 -8.63 0.28
N ASN A 103 2.15 -9.06 -0.81
CA ASN A 103 2.62 -10.23 -1.56
C ASN A 103 3.89 -9.81 -2.31
N THR A 104 5.06 -10.11 -1.73
CA THR A 104 6.34 -9.61 -2.24
C THR A 104 6.57 -9.96 -3.70
N ARG A 105 6.33 -11.21 -4.12
CA ARG A 105 6.59 -11.65 -5.49
C ARG A 105 5.72 -10.88 -6.49
N TYR A 106 4.42 -10.77 -6.23
CA TYR A 106 3.52 -10.00 -7.09
C TYR A 106 3.90 -8.51 -7.13
N VAL A 107 4.15 -7.92 -5.97
CA VAL A 107 4.45 -6.50 -5.83
C VAL A 107 5.77 -6.16 -6.52
N MET A 108 6.83 -6.91 -6.27
CA MET A 108 8.17 -6.59 -6.76
C MET A 108 8.40 -7.00 -8.21
N ASP A 109 7.84 -8.13 -8.67
CA ASP A 109 8.18 -8.70 -9.98
C ASP A 109 7.11 -8.41 -11.04
N VAL A 110 5.90 -7.98 -10.66
CA VAL A 110 4.77 -7.80 -11.59
C VAL A 110 4.16 -6.41 -11.50
N ALA A 111 3.50 -6.08 -10.39
CA ALA A 111 2.78 -4.82 -10.25
C ALA A 111 3.77 -3.66 -10.29
N PHE A 112 4.78 -3.64 -9.42
CA PHE A 112 5.74 -2.56 -9.34
C PHE A 112 7.09 -2.95 -9.94
N ALA A 113 7.14 -3.81 -10.96
CA ALA A 113 8.41 -4.27 -11.55
C ALA A 113 9.29 -3.11 -12.06
N ASN A 114 8.67 -2.13 -12.71
CA ASN A 114 9.35 -0.93 -13.18
C ASN A 114 9.34 0.16 -12.09
N ARG A 115 10.36 0.20 -11.23
CA ARG A 115 10.52 1.27 -10.20
C ARG A 115 11.40 2.42 -10.65
N ALA A 116 12.12 2.23 -11.76
CA ALA A 116 13.05 3.21 -12.31
C ALA A 116 12.31 4.44 -12.83
N THR A 117 11.22 4.24 -13.57
CA THR A 117 10.42 5.33 -14.14
C THR A 117 9.00 5.41 -13.60
N ASP A 118 8.64 4.61 -12.58
CA ASP A 118 7.33 4.68 -11.92
C ASP A 118 7.49 5.16 -10.47
N SER A 119 6.75 6.20 -10.09
CA SER A 119 6.73 6.76 -8.74
C SER A 119 5.74 6.09 -7.81
N ARG A 120 4.92 5.15 -8.28
CA ARG A 120 3.86 4.57 -7.43
C ARG A 120 4.40 3.63 -6.36
N TYR A 121 5.52 2.96 -6.60
CA TYR A 121 6.16 2.12 -5.58
C TYR A 121 6.65 2.96 -4.41
N GLU A 122 7.50 3.96 -4.69
CA GLU A 122 7.95 4.91 -3.66
C GLU A 122 6.76 5.62 -3.03
N GLY A 123 5.76 5.98 -3.83
CA GLY A 123 4.47 6.57 -3.44
C GLY A 123 3.68 5.77 -2.41
N THR A 124 3.70 4.44 -2.54
CA THR A 124 2.86 3.52 -1.77
C THR A 124 3.58 2.96 -0.54
N PHE A 125 4.89 2.70 -0.65
CA PHE A 125 5.62 1.95 0.36
C PHE A 125 6.67 2.80 1.09
N GLN A 126 6.67 2.72 2.42
CA GLN A 126 7.81 3.05 3.25
C GLN A 126 8.77 1.86 3.26
N THR A 127 10.00 2.11 2.82
CA THR A 127 11.09 1.12 2.76
C THR A 127 12.26 1.46 3.68
N VAL A 128 12.20 2.60 4.36
CA VAL A 128 13.32 3.17 5.12
C VAL A 128 12.78 3.64 6.47
N TRP A 129 13.52 3.33 7.53
CA TRP A 129 13.33 3.92 8.86
C TRP A 129 14.63 4.61 9.27
N LEU A 130 14.48 5.80 9.85
CA LEU A 130 15.60 6.51 10.47
C LEU A 130 15.80 6.01 11.90
N SER A 131 17.03 6.13 12.39
CA SER A 131 17.36 5.77 13.77
C SER A 131 16.58 6.64 14.75
N ASN A 132 15.96 6.00 15.74
CA ASN A 132 15.38 6.60 16.94
C ASN A 132 15.50 5.54 18.06
N ASN A 133 16.72 5.19 18.45
CA ASN A 133 16.98 4.05 19.35
C ASN A 133 16.26 4.13 20.72
N THR A 134 15.77 5.31 21.08
CA THR A 134 14.83 5.53 22.19
C THR A 134 13.65 6.40 21.73
N ALA A 135 12.50 6.28 22.41
CA ALA A 135 11.31 7.04 22.05
C ALA A 135 11.60 8.54 22.17
N MET A 136 11.16 9.35 21.21
CA MET A 136 11.39 10.80 21.18
C MET A 136 12.86 11.23 21.14
N SER A 137 13.76 10.38 20.63
CA SER A 137 15.18 10.74 20.44
C SER A 137 15.33 12.04 19.65
N ALA A 138 16.06 13.01 20.19
CA ALA A 138 16.35 14.25 19.49
C ALA A 138 17.26 13.97 18.27
N ARG A 139 16.97 14.66 17.15
CA ARG A 139 17.78 14.55 15.93
C ARG A 139 19.24 14.93 16.20
N GLY A 140 20.18 14.15 15.68
CA GLY A 140 21.61 14.37 15.86
C GLY A 140 22.22 13.69 17.08
N THR A 141 21.41 13.14 17.98
CA THR A 141 21.90 12.38 19.15
C THR A 141 22.43 11.01 18.75
N THR A 142 23.23 10.41 19.65
CA THR A 142 23.80 9.06 19.48
C THR A 142 22.69 8.00 19.46
N GLY A 143 22.60 7.28 18.34
CA GLY A 143 21.72 6.14 18.14
C GLY A 143 22.33 4.82 18.59
N ALA A 144 21.76 3.70 18.12
CA ALA A 144 22.30 2.37 18.40
C ALA A 144 23.65 2.14 17.70
N THR A 145 24.54 1.40 18.36
CA THR A 145 25.81 0.94 17.77
C THR A 145 25.65 -0.44 17.16
N THR A 146 25.79 -0.52 15.84
CA THR A 146 25.84 -1.79 15.11
C THR A 146 27.30 -2.21 14.91
N PRO A 147 27.57 -3.45 14.46
CA PRO A 147 28.92 -3.86 14.08
C PRO A 147 29.55 -3.02 12.96
N ARG A 148 28.75 -2.20 12.26
CA ARG A 148 29.17 -1.33 11.14
C ARG A 148 29.28 0.14 11.57
N GLY A 149 29.09 0.44 12.85
CA GLY A 149 29.27 1.76 13.42
C GLY A 149 28.05 2.27 14.20
N THR A 150 28.21 3.45 14.78
CA THR A 150 27.16 4.10 15.57
C THR A 150 26.25 4.93 14.67
N LEU A 151 24.95 4.68 14.79
CA LEU A 151 23.88 5.43 14.12
C LEU A 151 23.71 6.82 14.77
N ILE A 152 23.23 7.79 14.00
CA ILE A 152 22.81 9.10 14.46
C ILE A 152 21.28 9.21 14.35
N ASN A 153 20.59 9.50 15.45
CA ASN A 153 19.14 9.57 15.49
C ASN A 153 18.59 10.68 14.57
N GLY A 154 17.52 10.38 13.82
CA GLY A 154 16.90 11.29 12.85
C GLY A 154 17.79 11.68 11.67
N VAL A 155 18.92 10.97 11.47
CA VAL A 155 19.88 11.24 10.38
C VAL A 155 20.22 9.95 9.65
N ASP A 156 20.74 8.95 10.35
CA ASP A 156 21.13 7.69 9.73
C ASP A 156 19.92 6.79 9.48
N THR A 157 19.89 6.14 8.31
CA THR A 157 18.97 5.03 8.06
C THR A 157 19.36 3.83 8.91
N SER A 158 18.45 3.41 9.78
CA SER A 158 18.62 2.27 10.68
C SER A 158 18.07 0.98 10.08
N ILE A 159 16.99 1.05 9.28
CA ILE A 159 16.38 -0.09 8.60
C ILE A 159 16.16 0.27 7.14
N TRP A 160 16.56 -0.64 6.24
CA TRP A 160 16.31 -0.53 4.81
C TRP A 160 15.71 -1.84 4.28
N MET A 161 14.48 -1.76 3.78
CA MET A 161 13.81 -2.81 3.01
C MET A 161 14.18 -2.62 1.54
N ALA A 162 15.26 -3.26 1.10
CA ALA A 162 15.74 -3.18 -0.27
C ALA A 162 14.76 -3.85 -1.24
N ASP A 163 14.71 -3.37 -2.48
CA ASP A 163 13.88 -3.90 -3.55
C ASP A 163 14.63 -4.88 -4.48
N ALA A 164 15.89 -5.18 -4.14
CA ALA A 164 16.77 -6.09 -4.86
C ALA A 164 17.85 -6.66 -3.91
N ARG A 165 18.63 -7.63 -4.41
CA ARG A 165 19.80 -8.14 -3.70
C ARG A 165 20.86 -7.04 -3.55
N VAL A 166 21.34 -6.85 -2.33
CA VAL A 166 22.34 -5.85 -1.99
C VAL A 166 23.73 -6.50 -1.96
N PRO A 167 24.70 -6.04 -2.78
CA PRO A 167 26.05 -6.58 -2.80
C PRO A 167 26.74 -6.49 -1.42
N ALA A 168 27.62 -7.45 -1.13
CA ALA A 168 28.32 -7.55 0.16
C ALA A 168 29.06 -6.24 0.53
N ALA A 169 29.75 -5.61 -0.41
CA ALA A 169 30.44 -4.33 -0.19
C ALA A 169 29.48 -3.22 0.27
N ARG A 170 28.28 -3.15 -0.32
CA ARG A 170 27.27 -2.16 0.06
C ARG A 170 26.67 -2.46 1.43
N ARG A 171 26.48 -3.75 1.77
CA ARG A 171 26.04 -4.16 3.11
C ARG A 171 27.07 -3.80 4.18
N LEU A 172 28.36 -3.99 3.92
CA LEU A 172 29.44 -3.63 4.85
C LEU A 172 29.52 -2.12 5.08
N ALA A 173 29.25 -1.30 4.05
CA ALA A 173 29.25 0.16 4.14
C ALA A 173 27.99 0.76 4.79
N PHE A 174 26.94 -0.03 5.05
CA PHE A 174 25.67 0.46 5.57
C PHE A 174 25.54 0.20 7.06
N LYS A 175 25.48 1.24 7.88
CA LYS A 175 25.42 1.11 9.35
C LYS A 175 24.20 0.31 9.83
N GLY A 176 23.03 0.56 9.27
CA GLY A 176 21.75 -0.06 9.69
C GLY A 176 21.59 -1.52 9.31
N ILE A 177 20.36 -2.03 9.40
CA ILE A 177 19.96 -3.38 9.01
C ILE A 177 19.27 -3.35 7.65
N ILE A 178 19.73 -4.20 6.74
CA ILE A 178 19.14 -4.33 5.40
C ILE A 178 18.37 -5.62 5.34
N PHE A 179 17.14 -5.55 4.83
CA PHE A 179 16.30 -6.67 4.44
C PHE A 179 16.10 -6.70 2.93
N GLU A 180 15.85 -7.87 2.37
CA GLU A 180 15.77 -8.11 0.93
C GLU A 180 14.55 -9.00 0.60
N PRO A 181 14.00 -8.94 -0.63
CA PRO A 181 12.84 -9.73 -1.00
C PRO A 181 13.07 -11.23 -0.81
N GLU A 182 12.12 -11.92 -0.18
CA GLU A 182 12.30 -13.31 0.30
C GLU A 182 12.43 -14.33 -0.83
N HIS A 183 11.94 -14.00 -2.03
CA HIS A 183 11.98 -14.87 -3.20
C HIS A 183 13.29 -14.77 -3.99
N LEU A 184 14.18 -13.83 -3.64
CA LEU A 184 15.46 -13.70 -4.33
C LEU A 184 16.48 -14.72 -3.83
N THR A 185 17.05 -15.49 -4.74
CA THR A 185 18.10 -16.46 -4.43
C THR A 185 19.27 -15.80 -3.68
N GLY A 186 19.58 -16.37 -2.52
CA GLY A 186 20.69 -15.94 -1.68
C GLY A 186 20.42 -14.71 -0.81
N ALA A 187 19.18 -14.21 -0.70
CA ALA A 187 18.81 -13.13 0.22
C ALA A 187 19.41 -13.35 1.62
N VAL A 188 20.10 -12.34 2.17
CA VAL A 188 20.86 -12.48 3.44
C VAL A 188 19.93 -12.33 4.63
N ASN A 189 19.11 -11.28 4.61
CA ASN A 189 18.04 -11.05 5.57
C ASN A 189 16.74 -10.97 4.77
N PRO A 190 16.04 -12.09 4.54
CA PRO A 190 14.82 -12.07 3.74
C PRO A 190 13.72 -11.29 4.48
N PHE A 191 12.79 -10.72 3.71
CA PHE A 191 11.49 -10.33 4.24
C PHE A 191 10.81 -11.55 4.87
N THR A 192 9.93 -11.28 5.83
CA THR A 192 9.18 -12.30 6.57
C THR A 192 7.75 -11.82 6.80
N ALA A 193 6.93 -12.65 7.44
CA ALA A 193 5.63 -12.22 7.93
C ALA A 193 5.71 -11.05 8.94
N SER A 194 6.86 -10.81 9.56
CA SER A 194 7.07 -9.71 10.51
C SER A 194 7.88 -8.54 9.95
N TYR A 195 8.66 -8.74 8.88
CA TYR A 195 9.57 -7.72 8.34
C TYR A 195 9.35 -7.57 6.83
N PHE A 196 8.78 -6.45 6.42
CA PHE A 196 8.39 -6.19 5.03
C PHE A 196 8.24 -4.67 4.79
N PRO A 197 8.25 -4.19 3.53
CA PRO A 197 7.91 -2.81 3.20
C PRO A 197 6.50 -2.44 3.67
N SER A 198 6.38 -1.33 4.41
CA SER A 198 5.08 -0.89 4.95
C SER A 198 4.31 -0.11 3.89
N VAL A 199 3.00 -0.29 3.78
CA VAL A 199 2.16 0.69 3.08
C VAL A 199 2.14 1.96 3.92
N ARG A 200 2.33 3.12 3.28
CA ARG A 200 2.40 4.44 3.94
C ARG A 200 1.17 5.33 3.72
N LYS A 201 0.21 4.87 2.91
CA LYS A 201 -1.02 5.60 2.57
C LYS A 201 -1.87 5.95 3.80
N PHE A 202 -1.71 5.21 4.89
CA PHE A 202 -2.48 5.35 6.12
C PHE A 202 -1.66 5.96 7.26
N ASP A 203 -0.47 6.48 6.98
CA ASP A 203 0.42 7.02 8.00
C ASP A 203 -0.17 8.28 8.62
N ASP A 204 -0.20 8.36 9.94
CA ASP A 204 -0.81 9.50 10.63
C ASP A 204 0.12 10.02 11.72
N SER A 205 0.75 11.16 11.41
CA SER A 205 1.60 11.96 12.26
C SER A 205 0.82 12.94 13.14
N THR A 206 -0.47 13.14 12.88
CA THR A 206 -1.35 14.10 13.60
C THR A 206 -2.01 13.52 14.85
N ARG A 207 -1.76 12.23 15.13
CA ARG A 207 -2.26 11.52 16.31
C ARG A 207 -1.69 12.09 17.59
N GLY A 208 -2.51 12.09 18.65
CA GLY A 208 -2.11 12.59 19.96
C GLY A 208 -1.00 11.75 20.59
N GLU A 209 -1.09 10.42 20.46
CA GLU A 209 -0.09 9.48 20.96
C GLU A 209 0.21 8.34 19.98
N GLN A 210 1.40 7.74 20.12
CA GLN A 210 1.87 6.69 19.20
C GLN A 210 0.93 5.47 19.08
N ASN A 211 0.12 5.20 20.11
CA ASN A 211 -0.78 4.06 20.18
C ASN A 211 -2.23 4.38 19.81
N ASP A 212 -2.55 5.65 19.56
CA ASP A 212 -3.90 6.11 19.27
C ASP A 212 -4.30 5.83 17.82
N TYR A 213 -5.60 5.67 17.61
CA TYR A 213 -6.22 5.51 16.30
C TYR A 213 -5.95 6.73 15.40
N SER A 214 -6.20 6.60 14.11
CA SER A 214 -6.12 7.72 13.18
C SER A 214 -7.43 8.50 13.18
N ASP A 215 -7.37 9.83 13.27
CA ASP A 215 -8.56 10.67 13.05
C ASP A 215 -8.66 11.21 11.62
N ARG A 216 -7.73 10.80 10.74
CA ARG A 216 -7.78 11.15 9.33
C ARG A 216 -8.99 10.49 8.66
N PRO A 217 -9.69 11.20 7.76
CA PRO A 217 -10.70 10.60 6.89
C PRO A 217 -10.12 9.44 6.07
N TYR A 218 -10.90 8.38 5.88
CA TYR A 218 -10.49 7.24 5.06
C TYR A 218 -10.96 7.44 3.63
N ILE A 219 -10.02 7.61 2.69
CA ILE A 219 -10.34 7.77 1.26
C ILE A 219 -10.91 6.46 0.72
N LEU A 220 -12.17 6.50 0.27
CA LEU A 220 -12.88 5.33 -0.28
C LEU A 220 -12.84 5.31 -1.81
N PHE A 221 -13.07 6.46 -2.45
CA PHE A 221 -13.04 6.60 -3.91
C PHE A 221 -12.21 7.81 -4.31
N ARG A 222 -11.45 7.65 -5.40
CA ARG A 222 -10.62 8.72 -5.96
C ARG A 222 -10.66 8.75 -7.47
N PHE A 223 -10.37 9.93 -8.01
CA PHE A 223 -10.61 10.28 -9.41
C PHE A 223 -9.77 9.47 -10.40
N SER A 224 -8.56 9.03 -10.02
CA SER A 224 -7.76 8.11 -10.84
C SER A 224 -8.46 6.77 -11.12
N GLU A 225 -9.31 6.29 -10.21
CA GLU A 225 -10.08 5.06 -10.42
C GLU A 225 -11.07 5.23 -11.58
N VAL A 226 -11.58 6.44 -11.81
CA VAL A 226 -12.49 6.74 -12.92
C VAL A 226 -11.82 6.48 -14.27
N TYR A 227 -10.53 6.81 -14.41
CA TYR A 227 -9.74 6.49 -15.61
C TYR A 227 -9.59 4.98 -15.80
N LEU A 228 -9.34 4.23 -14.72
CA LEU A 228 -9.23 2.77 -14.77
C LEU A 228 -10.54 2.11 -15.16
N ILE A 229 -11.66 2.56 -14.58
CA ILE A 229 -13.01 2.09 -14.92
C ILE A 229 -13.33 2.41 -16.38
N ALA A 230 -13.02 3.62 -16.84
CA ALA A 230 -13.25 4.02 -18.22
C ALA A 230 -12.41 3.20 -19.21
N ALA A 231 -11.14 2.93 -18.89
CA ALA A 231 -10.26 2.12 -19.72
C ALA A 231 -10.74 0.67 -19.82
N GLU A 232 -11.24 0.10 -18.72
CA GLU A 232 -11.83 -1.24 -18.75
C GLU A 232 -13.13 -1.27 -19.54
N ALA A 233 -13.99 -0.25 -19.40
CA ALA A 233 -15.22 -0.15 -20.20
C ALA A 233 -14.91 -0.06 -21.70
N ALA A 234 -13.89 0.73 -22.08
CA ALA A 234 -13.38 0.80 -23.45
C ALA A 234 -12.88 -0.58 -23.95
N PHE A 235 -12.09 -1.27 -23.13
CA PHE A 235 -11.64 -2.65 -23.41
C PHE A 235 -12.81 -3.64 -23.59
N ARG A 236 -13.94 -3.44 -22.91
CA ARG A 236 -15.13 -4.28 -23.03
C ARG A 236 -16.07 -3.91 -24.18
N GLY A 237 -15.64 -3.01 -25.08
CA GLY A 237 -16.40 -2.60 -26.26
C GLY A 237 -17.25 -1.34 -26.06
N GLY A 238 -17.08 -0.63 -24.94
CA GLY A 238 -17.72 0.68 -24.73
C GLY A 238 -17.05 1.82 -25.50
N ALA A 239 -15.86 1.60 -26.06
CA ALA A 239 -15.09 2.53 -26.91
C ALA A 239 -13.99 1.75 -27.65
N THR A 240 -12.97 2.44 -28.18
CA THR A 240 -11.85 1.79 -28.89
C THR A 240 -10.74 1.33 -27.93
N MET A 241 -9.91 0.37 -28.36
CA MET A 241 -8.70 -0.01 -27.62
C MET A 241 -7.70 1.17 -27.49
N GLN A 242 -7.70 2.08 -28.47
CA GLN A 242 -6.88 3.29 -28.38
C GLN A 242 -7.38 4.23 -27.30
N ASP A 243 -8.69 4.36 -27.10
CA ASP A 243 -9.26 5.14 -26.00
C ASP A 243 -8.86 4.54 -24.65
N ALA A 244 -8.88 3.21 -24.52
CA ALA A 244 -8.41 2.52 -23.32
C ALA A 244 -6.93 2.85 -23.03
N ALA A 245 -6.06 2.75 -24.05
CA ALA A 245 -4.65 3.10 -23.91
C ALA A 245 -4.45 4.57 -23.52
N ASN A 246 -5.20 5.49 -24.13
CA ASN A 246 -5.14 6.92 -23.82
C ASN A 246 -5.51 7.20 -22.35
N MET A 247 -6.56 6.56 -21.83
CA MET A 247 -6.97 6.71 -20.42
C MET A 247 -5.90 6.20 -19.45
N ILE A 248 -5.26 5.08 -19.77
CA ILE A 248 -4.15 4.53 -18.96
C ILE A 248 -2.92 5.42 -19.04
N ASN A 249 -2.60 5.96 -20.22
CA ASN A 249 -1.47 6.84 -20.43
C ASN A 249 -1.55 8.15 -19.64
N VAL A 250 -2.75 8.65 -19.32
CA VAL A 250 -2.91 9.76 -18.37
C VAL A 250 -2.31 9.41 -17.01
N LEU A 251 -2.67 8.24 -16.46
CA LEU A 251 -2.17 7.78 -15.16
C LEU A 251 -0.66 7.47 -15.19
N ARG A 252 -0.20 6.84 -16.28
CA ARG A 252 1.22 6.47 -16.46
C ARG A 252 2.13 7.66 -16.70
N THR A 253 1.64 8.71 -17.34
CA THR A 253 2.34 10.01 -17.45
C THR A 253 2.51 10.64 -16.07
N ARG A 254 1.45 10.67 -15.25
CA ARG A 254 1.54 11.15 -13.86
C ARG A 254 2.51 10.31 -13.04
N ALA A 255 2.44 8.98 -13.17
CA ALA A 255 3.34 8.06 -12.48
C ALA A 255 4.83 8.19 -12.89
N ALA A 256 5.13 8.81 -14.04
CA ALA A 256 6.50 9.06 -14.46
C ALA A 256 7.23 10.13 -13.62
N LEU A 257 6.47 11.00 -12.94
CA LEU A 257 7.02 12.08 -12.13
C LEU A 257 7.59 11.54 -10.82
N LYS A 258 8.90 11.72 -10.61
CA LYS A 258 9.63 11.39 -9.38
C LYS A 258 10.35 12.63 -8.85
N ALA A 259 10.63 12.65 -7.55
CA ALA A 259 11.39 13.73 -6.93
C ALA A 259 12.80 13.85 -7.52
N ASN A 260 13.33 15.08 -7.59
CA ASN A 260 14.68 15.40 -8.07
C ASN A 260 14.99 14.99 -9.52
N GLN A 261 13.99 14.85 -10.38
CA GLN A 261 14.19 14.65 -11.82
C GLN A 261 14.43 15.97 -12.54
N SER A 262 15.37 15.99 -13.48
CA SER A 262 15.47 17.05 -14.48
C SER A 262 14.31 16.94 -15.50
N PRO A 263 13.96 18.03 -16.21
CA PRO A 263 12.94 17.97 -17.26
C PRO A 263 13.21 16.90 -18.33
N GLY A 264 14.48 16.69 -18.69
CA GLY A 264 14.88 15.64 -19.65
C GLY A 264 14.69 14.22 -19.11
N GLN A 265 14.99 14.00 -17.82
CA GLN A 265 14.75 12.71 -17.16
C GLN A 265 13.24 12.40 -17.07
N TYR A 266 12.42 13.41 -16.75
CA TYR A 266 10.97 13.25 -16.72
C TYR A 266 10.41 12.92 -18.11
N ALA A 267 10.81 13.66 -19.15
CA ALA A 267 10.35 13.38 -20.52
C ALA A 267 10.73 11.96 -20.98
N ALA A 268 11.96 11.50 -20.67
CA ALA A 268 12.38 10.14 -20.97
C ALA A 268 11.56 9.08 -20.19
N ALA A 269 11.26 9.35 -18.92
CA ALA A 269 10.41 8.48 -18.10
C ALA A 269 8.98 8.39 -18.63
N VAL A 270 8.38 9.51 -19.06
CA VAL A 270 7.05 9.54 -19.68
C VAL A 270 7.01 8.68 -20.93
N THR A 271 7.99 8.85 -21.83
CA THR A 271 8.10 8.05 -23.07
C THR A 271 8.23 6.56 -22.77
N ALA A 272 9.08 6.19 -21.80
CA ALA A 272 9.27 4.79 -21.39
C ALA A 272 8.04 4.18 -20.70
N GLN A 273 7.13 5.02 -20.18
CA GLN A 273 5.91 4.57 -19.51
C GLN A 273 4.74 4.38 -20.48
N GLN A 274 4.68 5.05 -21.63
CA GLN A 274 3.49 4.99 -22.50
C GLN A 274 3.19 3.58 -23.01
N VAL A 275 1.91 3.29 -23.17
CA VAL A 275 1.40 2.04 -23.77
C VAL A 275 0.55 2.36 -25.00
N THR A 276 0.39 1.35 -25.85
CA THR A 276 -0.40 1.40 -27.09
C THR A 276 -1.68 0.59 -26.95
N ALA A 277 -2.58 0.71 -27.92
CA ALA A 277 -3.78 -0.13 -28.00
C ALA A 277 -3.47 -1.65 -27.96
N GLY A 278 -2.32 -2.07 -28.50
CA GLY A 278 -1.90 -3.47 -28.54
C GLY A 278 -1.50 -4.04 -27.17
N ASP A 279 -1.17 -3.19 -26.21
CA ASP A 279 -0.78 -3.59 -24.86
C ASP A 279 -2.00 -3.82 -23.95
N ILE A 280 -3.17 -3.35 -24.36
CA ILE A 280 -4.39 -3.38 -23.53
C ILE A 280 -4.99 -4.78 -23.52
N THR A 281 -4.81 -5.45 -22.38
CA THR A 281 -5.45 -6.71 -22.04
C THR A 281 -6.08 -6.62 -20.65
N LEU A 282 -6.99 -7.54 -20.33
CA LEU A 282 -7.57 -7.61 -18.99
C LEU A 282 -6.48 -7.75 -17.91
N ASP A 283 -5.47 -8.58 -18.15
CA ASP A 283 -4.40 -8.79 -17.18
C ASP A 283 -3.50 -7.56 -17.02
N PHE A 284 -3.25 -6.83 -18.10
CA PHE A 284 -2.58 -5.53 -18.05
C PHE A 284 -3.38 -4.51 -17.23
N LEU A 285 -4.69 -4.38 -17.49
CA LEU A 285 -5.56 -3.46 -16.74
C LEU A 285 -5.63 -3.82 -15.26
N LEU A 286 -5.71 -5.11 -14.93
CA LEU A 286 -5.67 -5.58 -13.54
C LEU A 286 -4.34 -5.25 -12.85
N ASP A 287 -3.21 -5.30 -13.57
CA ASP A 287 -1.92 -4.91 -13.01
C ASP A 287 -1.79 -3.39 -12.86
N GLU A 288 -2.35 -2.62 -13.79
CA GLU A 288 -2.39 -1.16 -13.68
C GLU A 288 -3.28 -0.70 -12.50
N ARG A 289 -4.43 -1.37 -12.30
CA ARG A 289 -5.26 -1.19 -11.10
C ARG A 289 -4.49 -1.49 -9.82
N SER A 290 -3.67 -2.54 -9.79
CA SER A 290 -2.81 -2.85 -8.63
C SER A 290 -1.77 -1.78 -8.36
N ARG A 291 -1.14 -1.20 -9.40
CA ARG A 291 -0.14 -0.13 -9.22
C ARG A 291 -0.75 1.13 -8.64
N GLU A 292 -1.91 1.48 -9.17
CA GLU A 292 -2.62 2.70 -8.81
C GLU A 292 -3.29 2.53 -7.43
N LEU A 293 -4.16 1.52 -7.28
CA LEU A 293 -5.08 1.35 -6.14
C LEU A 293 -4.55 0.39 -5.06
N TYR A 294 -3.23 0.20 -4.97
CA TYR A 294 -2.65 -0.73 -3.99
C TYR A 294 -3.08 -0.38 -2.56
N ALA A 295 -3.52 -1.39 -1.81
CA ALA A 295 -4.03 -1.28 -0.45
C ALA A 295 -5.32 -0.47 -0.27
N GLU A 296 -6.04 -0.13 -1.33
CA GLU A 296 -7.32 0.61 -1.28
C GLU A 296 -8.54 -0.33 -1.32
N ASP A 297 -8.46 -1.53 -0.72
CA ASP A 297 -9.55 -2.50 -0.54
C ASP A 297 -10.33 -2.98 -1.78
N THR A 298 -9.79 -2.77 -2.98
CA THR A 298 -10.47 -3.08 -4.27
C THR A 298 -10.10 -4.44 -4.86
N ARG A 299 -8.91 -4.98 -4.54
CA ARG A 299 -8.29 -6.07 -5.32
C ARG A 299 -9.12 -7.36 -5.37
N TRP A 300 -9.73 -7.77 -4.27
CA TRP A 300 -10.55 -8.99 -4.26
C TRP A 300 -11.78 -8.84 -5.16
N TRP A 301 -12.45 -7.69 -5.11
CA TRP A 301 -13.61 -7.37 -5.94
C TRP A 301 -13.25 -7.36 -7.42
N ASP A 302 -12.12 -6.74 -7.78
CA ASP A 302 -11.62 -6.72 -9.15
C ASP A 302 -11.35 -8.12 -9.69
N LEU A 303 -10.66 -8.95 -8.92
CA LEU A 303 -10.35 -10.32 -9.33
C LEU A 303 -11.61 -11.21 -9.37
N SER A 304 -12.55 -11.00 -8.45
CA SER A 304 -13.79 -11.77 -8.41
C SER A 304 -14.70 -11.42 -9.61
N ARG A 305 -15.01 -10.13 -9.83
CA ARG A 305 -15.90 -9.71 -10.93
C ARG A 305 -15.35 -10.05 -12.32
N THR A 306 -14.03 -10.13 -12.46
CA THR A 306 -13.36 -10.46 -13.73
C THR A 306 -13.08 -11.96 -13.91
N LYS A 307 -13.47 -12.81 -12.94
CA LYS A 307 -13.22 -14.26 -12.94
C LYS A 307 -11.73 -14.64 -12.94
N LYS A 308 -10.88 -13.77 -12.39
CA LYS A 308 -9.42 -13.91 -12.35
C LYS A 308 -8.85 -14.30 -10.99
N LEU A 309 -9.65 -14.36 -9.93
CA LEU A 309 -9.17 -14.63 -8.55
C LEU A 309 -8.38 -15.93 -8.44
N VAL A 310 -8.96 -17.07 -8.81
CA VAL A 310 -8.31 -18.38 -8.64
C VAL A 310 -7.01 -18.45 -9.44
N GLU A 311 -7.06 -18.04 -10.71
CA GLU A 311 -5.92 -18.01 -11.63
C GLU A 311 -4.78 -17.18 -11.04
N ARG A 312 -5.05 -15.94 -10.63
CA ARG A 312 -4.02 -15.00 -10.19
C ARG A 312 -3.53 -15.28 -8.78
N VAL A 313 -4.36 -15.83 -7.89
CA VAL A 313 -3.91 -16.32 -6.57
C VAL A 313 -2.95 -17.49 -6.76
N LYS A 314 -3.30 -18.48 -7.59
CA LYS A 314 -2.40 -19.62 -7.88
C LYS A 314 -1.08 -19.17 -8.51
N LEU A 315 -1.12 -18.18 -9.41
CA LEU A 315 0.06 -17.69 -10.11
C LEU A 315 0.99 -16.86 -9.21
N HIS A 316 0.42 -15.98 -8.38
CA HIS A 316 1.19 -14.95 -7.70
C HIS A 316 1.27 -15.09 -6.19
N ASN A 317 0.42 -15.90 -5.54
CA ASN A 317 0.39 -16.06 -4.09
C ASN A 317 0.62 -17.53 -3.68
N PRO A 318 1.89 -17.96 -3.54
CA PRO A 318 2.22 -19.33 -3.16
C PRO A 318 1.57 -19.80 -1.85
N GLU A 319 1.37 -18.90 -0.88
CA GLU A 319 0.78 -19.23 0.43
C GLU A 319 -0.70 -19.60 0.31
N ALA A 320 -1.45 -18.90 -0.55
CA ALA A 320 -2.87 -19.14 -0.75
C ALA A 320 -3.18 -20.07 -1.95
N ALA A 321 -2.20 -20.36 -2.80
CA ALA A 321 -2.37 -21.10 -4.04
C ALA A 321 -2.97 -22.50 -3.84
N ALA A 322 -2.57 -23.21 -2.79
CA ALA A 322 -3.08 -24.54 -2.47
C ALA A 322 -4.52 -24.52 -1.92
N GLY A 323 -4.90 -23.42 -1.23
CA GLY A 323 -6.18 -23.30 -0.55
C GLY A 323 -7.29 -22.70 -1.41
N VAL A 324 -6.96 -21.89 -2.42
CA VAL A 324 -7.96 -21.18 -3.24
C VAL A 324 -8.76 -22.15 -4.13
N GLN A 325 -10.08 -22.09 -4.00
CA GLN A 325 -11.05 -22.91 -4.74
C GLN A 325 -11.93 -22.04 -5.64
N PRO A 326 -12.57 -22.64 -6.68
CA PRO A 326 -13.51 -21.93 -7.55
C PRO A 326 -14.64 -21.20 -6.82
N PHE A 327 -15.12 -21.73 -5.69
CA PHE A 327 -16.20 -21.11 -4.94
C PHE A 327 -15.77 -19.89 -4.10
N ASN A 328 -14.47 -19.65 -3.90
CA ASN A 328 -13.98 -18.47 -3.14
C ASN A 328 -14.16 -17.12 -3.86
N MET A 329 -14.77 -17.15 -5.06
CA MET A 329 -15.29 -15.98 -5.75
C MET A 329 -16.41 -15.28 -4.97
N LEU A 330 -17.16 -16.06 -4.17
CA LEU A 330 -18.15 -15.58 -3.22
C LEU A 330 -17.69 -15.91 -1.80
N ARG A 331 -18.14 -15.12 -0.83
CA ARG A 331 -17.94 -15.40 0.60
C ARG A 331 -19.08 -16.26 1.15
N PRO A 332 -18.85 -17.07 2.18
CA PRO A 332 -19.96 -17.78 2.83
C PRO A 332 -20.95 -16.76 3.40
N ILE A 333 -22.24 -17.07 3.29
CA ILE A 333 -23.28 -16.32 4.00
C ILE A 333 -23.19 -16.75 5.46
N PRO A 334 -23.11 -15.82 6.43
CA PRO A 334 -23.00 -16.19 7.83
C PRO A 334 -24.21 -17.03 8.28
N GLN A 335 -23.97 -18.17 8.90
CA GLN A 335 -25.03 -19.09 9.34
C GLN A 335 -26.07 -18.41 10.23
N SER A 336 -25.61 -17.49 11.10
CA SER A 336 -26.51 -16.70 11.94
C SER A 336 -27.51 -15.85 11.16
N GLN A 337 -27.16 -15.39 9.96
CA GLN A 337 -28.10 -14.65 9.10
C GLN A 337 -29.13 -15.59 8.47
N ILE A 338 -28.74 -16.82 8.12
CA ILE A 338 -29.66 -17.84 7.59
C ILE A 338 -30.65 -18.26 8.68
N ASP A 339 -30.18 -18.37 9.92
CA ASP A 339 -30.99 -18.79 11.07
C ASP A 339 -32.01 -17.73 11.51
N LEU A 340 -31.80 -16.45 11.17
CA LEU A 340 -32.73 -15.34 11.45
C LEU A 340 -33.94 -15.29 10.50
N VAL A 341 -34.02 -16.16 9.49
CA VAL A 341 -35.21 -16.25 8.63
C VAL A 341 -36.35 -16.89 9.41
N THR A 342 -37.30 -16.07 9.86
CA THR A 342 -38.46 -16.50 10.66
C THR A 342 -39.70 -16.81 9.84
N GLU A 343 -39.74 -16.37 8.58
CA GLU A 343 -40.87 -16.55 7.66
C GLU A 343 -40.40 -17.13 6.33
N GLY A 344 -41.10 -18.14 5.83
CA GLY A 344 -40.75 -18.84 4.59
C GLY A 344 -39.54 -19.78 4.72
N PRO A 345 -39.12 -20.43 3.62
CA PRO A 345 -37.94 -21.28 3.63
C PRO A 345 -36.67 -20.46 3.82
N LYS A 346 -35.71 -20.99 4.59
CA LYS A 346 -34.36 -20.44 4.70
C LYS A 346 -33.72 -20.32 3.31
N TYR A 347 -33.04 -19.22 3.04
CA TYR A 347 -32.29 -19.07 1.79
C TYR A 347 -31.06 -20.00 1.77
N PRO A 348 -30.64 -20.51 0.60
CA PRO A 348 -29.53 -21.43 0.50
C PRO A 348 -28.18 -20.74 0.76
N GLN A 349 -27.19 -21.53 1.16
CA GLN A 349 -25.80 -21.11 1.22
C GLN A 349 -25.23 -20.90 -0.20
N ASN A 350 -24.19 -20.08 -0.33
CA ASN A 350 -23.40 -20.00 -1.57
C ASN A 350 -22.74 -21.36 -1.87
N ASP A 351 -22.78 -21.77 -3.15
CA ASP A 351 -22.20 -23.04 -3.61
C ASP A 351 -20.78 -23.25 -3.07
N GLY A 352 -20.51 -24.46 -2.54
CA GLY A 352 -19.20 -24.85 -2.01
C GLY A 352 -18.94 -24.48 -0.54
N TYR A 353 -19.88 -23.82 0.13
CA TYR A 353 -19.85 -23.61 1.58
C TYR A 353 -20.91 -24.45 2.29
N ASN A 354 -20.64 -24.80 3.55
CA ASN A 354 -21.55 -25.54 4.42
C ASN A 354 -22.36 -24.62 5.32
#